data_AF-A0A3L8BIL4-F1
#
_entry.id   AF-A0A3L8BIL4-F1
#
_cell.length_a   1.000
_cell.length_b   1.000
_cell.length_c   1.000
_cell.angle_alpha   90.00
_cell.angle_beta   90.00
_cell.angle_gamma   90.00
#
_symmetry.space_group_name_H-M   'P 1'
#
loop_
_entity.id
_entity.type
_entity.pdbx_description
1 polymer ?
#
loop_
_entity_poly.entity_id
_entity_poly.type
_entity_poly.pdbx_seq_one_letter_code
_entity_poly.pdbx_strand_id
1 'polypeptide(L)'
;MASYKGVQGALTALETFFQARLPEDLSDGPTNASVRLLGSNDIANRLTGNLLGIYLHRITIDDHGRSRFFKPQGTDNSGPRPELPVNLHFLLIANANSATIEADLMSWAMVELANHSQLDISNVQDIDDEWGQAEVLNITPVDITTEDLMRIWDVFESPYTSTMAYTAKTVRLRLNPQRSEGPDVTSRVFPHGRLE
;
A
#
# COMPACT_ATOMS: atom_id res chain seq x y z
N MET A 1 -5.20 -10.99 7.40
CA MET A 1 -6.45 -10.28 7.14
C MET A 1 -6.42 -8.90 7.76
N ALA A 2 -6.05 -7.86 7.01
CA ALA A 2 -6.06 -6.55 7.61
C ALA A 2 -7.49 -6.00 7.84
N SER A 3 -7.68 -5.33 8.96
CA SER A 3 -8.76 -4.36 9.18
C SER A 3 -8.56 -3.13 8.28
N TYR A 4 -9.36 -2.07 8.48
CA TYR A 4 -9.12 -0.79 7.80
C TYR A 4 -7.71 -0.21 8.04
N LYS A 5 -7.03 -0.65 9.11
CA LYS A 5 -5.64 -0.27 9.43
C LYS A 5 -4.60 -0.91 8.50
N GLY A 6 -4.98 -1.86 7.65
CA GLY A 6 -4.06 -2.50 6.70
C GLY A 6 -3.34 -1.54 5.77
N VAL A 7 -4.02 -0.47 5.37
CA VAL A 7 -3.41 0.57 4.53
C VAL A 7 -2.29 1.29 5.28
N GLN A 8 -2.56 1.68 6.53
CA GLN A 8 -1.54 2.28 7.40
C GLN A 8 -0.39 1.30 7.63
N GLY A 9 -0.69 0.04 7.95
CA GLY A 9 0.31 -0.99 8.14
C GLY A 9 1.24 -1.16 6.93
N ALA A 10 0.69 -1.20 5.72
CA ALA A 10 1.47 -1.31 4.50
C ALA A 10 2.40 -0.11 4.27
N LEU A 11 1.93 1.10 4.55
CA LEU A 11 2.74 2.32 4.44
C LEU A 11 3.88 2.36 5.47
N THR A 12 3.59 2.02 6.73
CA THR A 12 4.61 1.94 7.78
C THR A 12 5.61 0.82 7.51
N ALA A 13 5.17 -0.30 6.91
CA ALA A 13 6.06 -1.36 6.45
C ALA A 13 7.08 -0.85 5.43
N LEU A 14 6.59 -0.07 4.46
CA LEU A 14 7.41 0.49 3.39
C LEU A 14 8.41 1.50 3.94
N GLU A 15 7.97 2.38 4.85
CA GLU A 15 8.84 3.32 5.57
C GLU A 15 9.94 2.57 6.33
N THR A 16 9.57 1.56 7.13
CA THR A 16 10.51 0.74 7.90
C THR A 16 11.47 -0.03 7.00
N PHE A 17 10.99 -0.56 5.87
CA PHE A 17 11.79 -1.28 4.88
C PHE A 17 12.93 -0.42 4.35
N PHE A 18 12.63 0.83 3.98
CA PHE A 18 13.62 1.78 3.49
C PHE A 18 14.52 2.29 4.61
N GLN A 19 13.98 2.63 5.79
CA GLN A 19 14.78 3.07 6.93
C GLN A 19 15.84 2.02 7.32
N ALA A 20 15.46 0.75 7.36
CA ALA A 20 16.35 -0.35 7.72
C ALA A 20 17.46 -0.62 6.68
N ARG A 21 17.32 -0.12 5.45
CA ARG A 21 18.26 -0.34 4.34
C ARG A 21 18.93 0.93 3.87
N LEU A 22 18.70 2.05 4.55
CA LEU A 22 19.30 3.32 4.19
C LEU A 22 20.83 3.18 4.32
N PRO A 23 21.61 3.42 3.25
CA PRO A 23 23.06 3.28 3.28
C PRO A 23 23.68 4.24 4.28
N GLU A 24 24.73 3.79 4.98
CA GLU A 24 25.47 4.61 5.95
C GLU A 24 25.98 5.92 5.32
N ASP A 25 26.43 5.89 4.07
CA ASP A 25 26.88 7.06 3.32
C ASP A 25 25.80 8.16 3.17
N LEU A 26 24.52 7.76 3.18
CA LEU A 26 23.38 8.68 3.09
C LEU A 26 22.82 9.03 4.47
N SER A 27 22.80 8.09 5.43
CA SER A 27 22.25 8.31 6.76
C SER A 27 23.18 9.09 7.69
N ASP A 28 24.49 8.94 7.54
CA ASP A 28 25.47 9.57 8.43
C ASP A 28 25.70 11.05 8.08
N GLY A 29 26.29 11.79 9.03
CA GLY A 29 26.70 13.17 8.81
C GLY A 29 27.83 13.23 7.77
N PRO A 30 27.81 14.15 6.79
CA PRO A 30 27.05 15.40 6.67
C PRO A 30 25.70 15.31 5.93
N THR A 31 25.37 14.15 5.34
CA THR A 31 24.18 13.98 4.51
C THR A 31 22.91 13.90 5.35
N ASN A 32 22.91 13.15 6.46
CA ASN A 32 21.79 13.04 7.38
C ASN A 32 20.44 12.79 6.68
N ALA A 33 20.42 11.92 5.66
CA ALA A 33 19.20 11.59 4.96
C ALA A 33 18.26 10.77 5.86
N SER A 34 16.96 10.93 5.65
CA SER A 34 15.94 10.17 6.38
C SER A 34 14.83 9.70 5.45
N VAL A 35 14.11 8.67 5.85
CA VAL A 35 12.93 8.19 5.12
C VAL A 35 11.70 8.46 5.96
N ARG A 36 10.67 9.07 5.36
CA ARG A 36 9.46 9.46 6.07
C ARG A 36 8.19 9.22 5.27
N LEU A 37 7.14 8.76 5.93
CA LEU A 37 5.79 8.83 5.41
C LEU A 37 5.30 10.29 5.43
N LEU A 38 4.79 10.77 4.31
CA LEU A 38 4.31 12.13 4.13
C LEU A 38 2.78 12.17 4.05
N GLY A 39 2.18 13.13 4.75
CA GLY A 39 0.80 13.55 4.53
C GLY A 39 0.72 14.78 3.60
N SER A 40 -0.49 15.11 3.15
CA SER A 40 -0.69 16.29 2.30
C SER A 40 -0.22 17.60 2.96
N ASN A 41 -0.31 17.69 4.30
CA ASN A 41 0.18 18.86 5.03
C ASN A 41 1.70 18.98 5.03
N ASP A 42 2.44 17.87 4.99
CA ASP A 42 3.91 17.90 4.95
C ASP A 42 4.40 18.42 3.59
N ILE A 43 3.74 18.02 2.51
CA ILE A 43 4.08 18.47 1.15
C ILE A 43 3.71 19.94 0.96
N ALA A 44 2.53 20.36 1.45
CA ALA A 44 2.09 21.76 1.36
C ALA A 44 3.02 22.73 2.11
N ASN A 45 3.62 22.30 3.23
CA ASN A 45 4.52 23.14 4.03
C ASN A 45 5.97 23.17 3.52
N ARG A 46 6.22 22.65 2.31
CA ARG A 46 7.53 22.50 1.67
C ARG A 46 8.49 21.60 2.47
N LEU A 47 8.95 20.54 1.82
CA LEU A 47 9.88 19.59 2.41
C LEU A 47 11.22 20.25 2.74
N THR A 48 11.82 19.87 3.86
CA THR A 48 13.09 20.43 4.34
C THR A 48 14.09 19.32 4.68
N GLY A 49 15.38 19.59 4.47
CA GLY A 49 16.45 18.62 4.70
C GLY A 49 16.54 17.54 3.62
N ASN A 50 17.40 16.56 3.86
CA ASN A 50 17.58 15.43 2.96
C ASN A 50 16.62 14.32 3.39
N LEU A 51 15.61 14.03 2.55
CA LEU A 51 14.63 13.00 2.85
C LEU A 51 14.13 12.29 1.60
N LEU A 52 13.81 11.01 1.78
CA LEU A 52 12.97 10.24 0.88
C LEU A 52 11.56 10.19 1.48
N GLY A 53 10.64 10.86 0.81
CA GLY A 53 9.23 10.91 1.17
C GLY A 53 8.43 9.82 0.49
N ILE A 54 7.52 9.19 1.23
CA ILE A 54 6.51 8.27 0.69
C ILE A 54 5.16 8.96 0.81
N TYR A 55 4.47 9.20 -0.30
CA TYR A 55 3.18 9.87 -0.30
C TYR A 55 2.09 9.03 -0.98
N LEU A 56 1.06 8.65 -0.24
CA LEU A 56 -0.10 7.96 -0.80
C LEU A 56 -1.07 8.95 -1.43
N HIS A 57 -1.07 9.07 -2.76
CA HIS A 57 -1.92 10.03 -3.48
C HIS A 57 -3.28 9.46 -3.88
N ARG A 58 -3.41 8.13 -3.97
CA ARG A 58 -4.66 7.50 -4.42
C ARG A 58 -4.79 6.06 -3.94
N ILE A 59 -6.02 5.66 -3.62
CA ILE A 59 -6.41 4.26 -3.33
C ILE A 59 -7.48 3.85 -4.34
N THR A 60 -7.34 2.66 -4.92
CA THR A 60 -8.34 2.10 -5.85
C THR A 60 -8.71 0.68 -5.48
N ILE A 61 -9.94 0.27 -5.74
CA ILE A 61 -10.36 -1.13 -5.59
C ILE A 61 -9.83 -1.93 -6.78
N ASP A 62 -9.31 -3.13 -6.54
CA ASP A 62 -8.92 -4.05 -7.60
C ASP A 62 -10.16 -4.73 -8.21
N ASP A 63 -10.46 -4.39 -9.46
CA ASP A 63 -11.61 -4.93 -10.20
C ASP A 63 -11.51 -6.45 -10.40
N HIS A 64 -10.30 -7.01 -10.47
CA HIS A 64 -10.06 -8.44 -10.67
C HIS A 64 -10.23 -9.29 -9.39
N GLY A 65 -10.41 -8.65 -8.24
CA GLY A 65 -10.53 -9.29 -6.95
C GLY A 65 -11.92 -9.25 -6.32
N ARG A 66 -12.91 -8.58 -6.95
CA ARG A 66 -14.25 -8.34 -6.37
C ARG A 66 -15.08 -9.59 -6.01
N SER A 67 -14.78 -10.75 -6.59
CA SER A 67 -15.47 -12.03 -6.31
C SER A 67 -14.61 -12.99 -5.49
N ARG A 68 -13.51 -12.51 -4.91
CA ARG A 68 -12.67 -13.34 -4.07
C ARG A 68 -13.24 -13.38 -2.66
N PHE A 69 -13.20 -14.57 -2.10
CA PHE A 69 -13.57 -14.82 -0.71
C PHE A 69 -12.36 -15.44 -0.04
N PHE A 70 -12.16 -15.10 1.23
CA PHE A 70 -11.20 -15.83 2.04
C PHE A 70 -11.68 -17.27 2.24
N LYS A 71 -10.75 -18.23 2.13
CA LYS A 71 -11.03 -19.60 2.54
C LYS A 71 -11.32 -19.62 4.05
N PRO A 72 -12.32 -20.37 4.53
CA PRO A 72 -12.55 -20.55 5.96
C PRO A 72 -11.26 -21.07 6.61
N GLN A 73 -10.82 -20.45 7.71
CA GLN A 73 -9.74 -20.98 8.53
C GLN A 73 -10.33 -21.92 9.59
N GLY A 74 -9.87 -23.18 9.61
CA GLY A 74 -10.23 -24.17 10.62
C GLY A 74 -11.57 -24.89 10.41
N THR A 75 -12.05 -25.55 11.46
CA THR A 75 -13.36 -26.24 11.50
C THR A 75 -14.52 -25.28 11.80
N ASP A 76 -14.25 -23.97 11.84
CA ASP A 76 -15.25 -22.97 12.15
C ASP A 76 -16.20 -22.85 10.96
N ASN A 77 -17.49 -23.12 11.19
CA ASN A 77 -18.54 -23.14 10.17
C ASN A 77 -18.92 -21.72 9.70
N SER A 78 -18.02 -20.75 9.91
CA SER A 78 -18.16 -19.38 9.44
C SER A 78 -18.06 -19.39 7.91
N GLY A 79 -19.12 -18.90 7.26
CA GLY A 79 -19.21 -18.84 5.80
C GLY A 79 -18.06 -18.03 5.15
N PRO A 80 -17.93 -18.08 3.82
CA PRO A 80 -16.91 -17.35 3.08
C PRO A 80 -16.93 -15.86 3.44
N ARG A 81 -15.80 -15.31 3.88
CA ARG A 81 -15.69 -13.89 4.26
C ARG A 81 -15.33 -13.07 3.01
N PRO A 82 -16.16 -12.09 2.63
CA PRO A 82 -15.85 -11.26 1.46
C PRO A 82 -14.61 -10.39 1.74
N GLU A 83 -13.81 -10.16 0.70
CA GLU A 83 -12.61 -9.30 0.77
C GLU A 83 -12.78 -8.08 -0.14
N LEU A 84 -12.23 -6.94 0.29
CA LEU A 84 -12.09 -5.74 -0.53
C LEU A 84 -10.60 -5.56 -0.88
N PRO A 85 -10.16 -6.03 -2.05
CA PRO A 85 -8.80 -5.86 -2.48
C PRO A 85 -8.60 -4.41 -2.95
N VAL A 86 -7.57 -3.75 -2.43
CA VAL A 86 -7.20 -2.39 -2.78
C VAL A 86 -5.77 -2.32 -3.31
N ASN A 87 -5.57 -1.40 -4.24
CA ASN A 87 -4.29 -1.01 -4.78
C ASN A 87 -3.94 0.38 -4.25
N LEU A 88 -2.73 0.50 -3.71
CA LEU A 88 -2.20 1.73 -3.15
C LEU A 88 -1.29 2.40 -4.19
N HIS A 89 -1.63 3.60 -4.62
CA HIS A 89 -0.82 4.38 -5.56
C HIS A 89 -0.05 5.43 -4.76
N PHE A 90 1.26 5.26 -4.69
CA PHE A 90 2.13 6.13 -3.90
C PHE A 90 3.23 6.74 -4.77
N LEU A 91 3.71 7.89 -4.32
CA LEU A 91 4.84 8.60 -4.90
C LEU A 91 6.03 8.48 -3.95
N LEU A 92 7.20 8.17 -4.51
CA LEU A 92 8.47 8.42 -3.87
C LEU A 92 8.91 9.82 -4.24
N ILE A 93 9.30 10.61 -3.25
CA ILE A 93 9.68 12.01 -3.40
C ILE A 93 11.06 12.19 -2.80
N ALA A 94 12.09 12.39 -3.62
CA ALA A 94 13.42 12.71 -3.11
C ALA A 94 13.54 14.23 -2.97
N ASN A 95 13.76 14.69 -1.74
CA ASN A 95 14.02 16.09 -1.43
C ASN A 95 15.39 16.19 -0.79
N ALA A 96 16.26 17.05 -1.33
CA ALA A 96 17.58 17.27 -0.76
C ALA A 96 18.07 18.69 -1.04
N ASN A 97 19.10 19.10 -0.28
CA ASN A 97 19.75 20.40 -0.47
C ASN A 97 20.80 20.38 -1.62
N SER A 98 21.05 19.21 -2.23
CA SER A 98 21.98 19.03 -3.35
C SER A 98 21.37 18.09 -4.39
N ALA A 99 21.54 18.43 -5.67
CA ALA A 99 21.10 17.60 -6.79
C ALA A 99 21.74 16.21 -6.80
N THR A 100 22.99 16.08 -6.30
CA THR A 100 23.66 14.78 -6.18
C THR A 100 22.95 13.89 -5.16
N ILE A 101 22.66 14.42 -3.97
CA ILE A 101 21.99 13.68 -2.89
C ILE A 101 20.56 13.31 -3.30
N GLU A 102 19.87 14.20 -4.01
CA GLU A 102 18.53 13.93 -4.54
C GLU A 102 18.53 12.77 -5.54
N ALA A 103 19.49 12.76 -6.47
CA ALA A 103 19.67 11.69 -7.45
C ALA A 103 20.07 10.37 -6.79
N ASP A 104 20.97 10.41 -5.81
CA ASP A 104 21.44 9.24 -5.06
C ASP A 104 20.29 8.62 -4.25
N LEU A 105 19.50 9.44 -3.53
CA LEU A 105 18.33 8.96 -2.78
C LEU A 105 17.29 8.31 -3.68
N MET A 106 16.95 8.95 -4.80
CA MET A 106 15.97 8.42 -5.74
C MET A 106 16.46 7.12 -6.38
N SER A 107 17.70 7.10 -6.88
CA SER A 107 18.26 5.93 -7.55
C SER A 107 18.42 4.74 -6.60
N TRP A 108 18.88 4.97 -5.37
CA TRP A 108 18.92 3.96 -4.33
C TRP A 108 17.52 3.39 -4.05
N ALA A 109 16.53 4.24 -3.82
CA ALA A 109 15.17 3.79 -3.53
C ALA A 109 14.58 2.95 -4.69
N MET A 110 14.84 3.35 -5.94
CA MET A 110 14.43 2.60 -7.12
C MET A 110 15.10 1.23 -7.21
N VAL A 111 16.40 1.15 -6.91
CA VAL A 111 17.15 -0.13 -6.89
C VAL A 111 16.63 -1.05 -5.79
N GLU A 112 16.38 -0.53 -4.59
CA GLU A 112 15.84 -1.31 -3.48
C GLU A 112 14.47 -1.91 -3.83
N LEU A 113 13.56 -1.13 -4.44
CA LEU A 113 12.28 -1.65 -4.88
C LEU A 113 12.38 -2.63 -6.05
N ALA A 114 13.34 -2.43 -6.95
CA ALA A 114 13.58 -3.37 -8.05
C ALA A 114 14.07 -4.73 -7.53
N ASN A 115 14.95 -4.73 -6.51
CA ASN A 115 15.46 -5.92 -5.85
C ASN A 115 14.41 -6.59 -4.94
N HIS A 116 13.53 -5.79 -4.33
CA HIS A 116 12.54 -6.22 -3.35
C HIS A 116 11.11 -5.83 -3.76
N SER A 117 10.70 -6.23 -4.96
CA SER A 117 9.35 -5.98 -5.49
C SER A 117 8.23 -6.69 -4.72
N GLN A 118 8.60 -7.68 -3.90
CA GLN A 118 7.70 -8.41 -3.00
C GLN A 118 8.12 -8.13 -1.56
N LEU A 119 7.34 -7.30 -0.86
CA LEU A 119 7.58 -7.05 0.55
C LEU A 119 6.77 -8.05 1.37
N ASP A 120 7.48 -8.85 2.15
CA ASP A 120 6.88 -9.64 3.21
C ASP A 120 6.52 -8.71 4.36
N ILE A 121 5.23 -8.65 4.65
CA ILE A 121 4.65 -7.75 5.64
C ILE A 121 4.38 -8.50 6.96
N SER A 122 4.88 -9.74 7.08
CA SER A 122 4.84 -10.56 8.29
C SER A 122 5.31 -9.84 9.55
N ASN A 123 6.19 -8.85 9.40
CA ASN A 123 6.77 -8.07 10.50
C ASN A 123 5.85 -6.95 11.00
N VAL A 124 4.70 -6.70 10.36
CA VAL A 124 3.75 -5.64 10.73
C VAL A 124 2.61 -6.16 11.60
N GLN A 125 2.80 -7.32 12.24
CA GLN A 125 1.86 -7.88 13.20
C GLN A 125 1.55 -6.92 14.36
N ASP A 126 2.47 -6.01 14.70
CA ASP A 126 2.27 -5.03 15.78
C ASP A 126 1.20 -3.96 15.50
N ILE A 127 0.81 -3.74 14.24
CA ILE A 127 -0.18 -2.69 13.87
C ILE A 127 -1.60 -3.25 13.73
N ASP A 128 -1.70 -4.51 13.31
CA ASP A 128 -2.98 -5.18 13.10
C ASP A 128 -2.83 -6.70 13.34
N ASP A 129 -3.28 -7.15 14.52
CA ASP A 129 -3.29 -8.56 14.93
C ASP A 129 -4.08 -9.46 13.97
N GLU A 130 -4.98 -8.88 13.17
CA GLU A 130 -5.77 -9.64 12.21
C GLU A 130 -5.00 -9.88 10.90
N TRP A 131 -3.89 -9.17 10.66
CA TRP A 131 -3.13 -9.29 9.41
C TRP A 131 -2.53 -10.69 9.25
N GLY A 132 -2.53 -11.18 8.01
CA GLY A 132 -2.35 -12.61 7.75
C GLY A 132 -0.87 -12.86 7.58
N GLN A 133 -0.34 -13.91 8.22
CA GLN A 133 1.08 -14.29 8.17
C GLN A 133 1.63 -14.61 6.75
N ALA A 134 0.85 -14.40 5.68
CA ALA A 134 1.22 -14.71 4.30
C ALA A 134 0.80 -13.60 3.30
N GLU A 135 0.54 -12.38 3.77
CA GLU A 135 0.23 -11.26 2.87
C GLU A 135 1.53 -10.63 2.36
N VAL A 136 1.76 -10.73 1.04
CA VAL A 136 2.91 -10.16 0.33
C VAL A 136 2.44 -8.96 -0.48
N LEU A 137 3.08 -7.81 -0.26
CA LEU A 137 2.84 -6.60 -1.04
C LEU A 137 3.61 -6.68 -2.36
N ASN A 138 2.91 -6.60 -3.48
CA ASN A 138 3.56 -6.55 -4.79
C ASN A 138 3.68 -5.10 -5.23
N ILE A 139 4.91 -4.60 -5.34
CA ILE A 139 5.22 -3.23 -5.74
C ILE A 139 5.66 -3.21 -7.20
N THR A 140 5.04 -2.35 -8.00
CA THR A 140 5.38 -2.17 -9.41
C THR A 140 5.49 -0.69 -9.76
N PRO A 141 6.47 -0.28 -10.57
CA PRO A 141 6.55 1.09 -11.07
C PRO A 141 5.33 1.43 -11.93
N VAL A 142 4.96 2.70 -11.97
CA VAL A 142 3.85 3.21 -12.76
C VAL A 142 4.34 4.37 -13.62
N ASP A 143 4.03 4.29 -14.91
CA ASP A 143 4.24 5.41 -15.81
C ASP A 143 3.15 6.47 -15.59
N ILE A 144 3.54 7.61 -15.04
CA ILE A 144 2.71 8.82 -14.97
C ILE A 144 3.33 9.86 -15.90
N THR A 145 2.49 10.57 -16.65
CA THR A 145 2.98 11.63 -17.52
C THR A 145 3.59 12.77 -16.72
N THR A 146 4.57 13.46 -17.28
CA THR A 146 5.15 14.65 -16.62
C THR A 146 4.08 15.73 -16.38
N GLU A 147 3.11 15.88 -17.28
CA GLU A 147 2.00 16.83 -17.07
C GLU A 147 1.16 16.46 -15.84
N ASP A 148 0.79 15.19 -15.68
CA ASP A 148 -0.01 14.74 -14.53
C ASP A 148 0.77 14.90 -13.22
N LEU A 149 2.07 14.58 -13.22
CA LEU A 149 2.93 14.83 -12.06
C LEU A 149 3.00 16.32 -11.73
N MET A 150 3.22 17.20 -12.71
CA MET A 150 3.22 18.65 -12.48
C MET A 150 1.88 19.13 -11.93
N ARG A 151 0.75 18.64 -12.43
CA ARG A 151 -0.58 18.98 -11.89
C ARG A 151 -0.76 18.55 -10.44
N ILE A 152 -0.21 17.41 -10.04
CA ILE A 152 -0.23 16.97 -8.64
C ILE A 152 0.56 17.98 -7.79
N TRP A 153 1.74 18.41 -8.26
CA TRP A 153 2.58 19.38 -7.55
C TRP A 153 2.00 20.79 -7.50
N ASP A 154 1.32 21.25 -8.55
CA ASP A 154 0.64 22.55 -8.58
C ASP A 154 -0.40 22.68 -7.47
N VAL A 155 -1.12 21.59 -7.16
CA VAL A 155 -2.13 21.54 -6.08
C VAL A 155 -1.48 21.71 -4.70
N PHE A 156 -0.23 21.28 -4.54
CA PHE A 156 0.49 21.42 -3.27
C PHE A 156 1.15 22.78 -3.07
N GLU A 157 1.13 23.65 -4.10
CA GLU A 157 1.82 24.95 -4.09
C GLU A 157 3.33 24.84 -3.73
N SER A 158 3.92 23.66 -3.96
CA SER A 158 5.31 23.34 -3.64
C SER A 158 6.13 23.20 -4.92
N PRO A 159 7.42 23.58 -4.91
CA PRO A 159 8.30 23.31 -6.05
C PRO A 159 8.33 21.83 -6.38
N TYR A 160 8.25 21.52 -7.69
CA TYR A 160 8.44 20.17 -8.19
C TYR A 160 9.84 19.64 -7.81
N THR A 161 9.88 18.43 -7.27
CA THR A 161 11.12 17.72 -6.91
C THR A 161 11.10 16.33 -7.55
N SER A 162 12.26 15.66 -7.61
CA SER A 162 12.40 14.32 -8.16
C SER A 162 11.37 13.35 -7.56
N THR A 163 10.47 12.86 -8.41
CA THR A 163 9.32 12.06 -8.02
C THR A 163 9.19 10.83 -8.91
N MET A 164 8.93 9.66 -8.33
CA MET A 164 8.64 8.41 -9.03
C MET A 164 7.36 7.77 -8.50
N ALA A 165 6.53 7.24 -9.39
CA ALA A 165 5.24 6.65 -9.03
C ALA A 165 5.29 5.13 -8.98
N TYR A 166 4.62 4.56 -7.98
CA TYR A 166 4.52 3.12 -7.77
C TYR A 166 3.09 2.72 -7.37
N THR A 167 2.73 1.48 -7.69
CA THR A 167 1.52 0.83 -7.17
C THR A 167 1.92 -0.35 -6.31
N ALA A 168 1.36 -0.39 -5.10
CA ALA A 168 1.38 -1.54 -4.21
C ALA A 168 0.05 -2.30 -4.33
N LYS A 169 0.10 -3.58 -4.73
CA LYS A 169 -1.07 -4.44 -4.92
C LYS A 169 -1.15 -5.52 -3.85
N THR A 170 -2.35 -6.07 -3.67
CA THR A 170 -2.68 -7.20 -2.77
C THR A 170 -3.03 -6.80 -1.33
N VAL A 171 -3.28 -5.52 -1.04
CA VAL A 171 -3.81 -5.13 0.27
C VAL A 171 -5.28 -5.58 0.34
N ARG A 172 -5.58 -6.56 1.19
CA ARG A 172 -6.91 -7.16 1.30
C ARG A 172 -7.58 -6.70 2.59
N LEU A 173 -8.55 -5.81 2.45
CA LEU A 173 -9.34 -5.33 3.58
C LEU A 173 -10.48 -6.29 3.87
N ARG A 174 -10.67 -6.64 5.15
CA ARG A 174 -11.80 -7.46 5.59
C ARG A 174 -13.10 -6.66 5.49
N LEU A 175 -14.11 -7.25 4.86
CA LEU A 175 -15.48 -6.74 4.92
C LEU A 175 -16.20 -7.33 6.13
N ASN A 176 -17.11 -6.55 6.71
CA ASN A 176 -17.99 -7.05 7.77
C ASN A 176 -18.76 -8.28 7.24
N PRO A 177 -18.96 -9.32 8.08
CA PRO A 177 -19.73 -10.48 7.67
C PRO A 177 -21.10 -10.01 7.18
N GLN A 178 -21.55 -10.53 6.03
CA GLN A 178 -22.90 -10.28 5.57
C GLN A 178 -23.86 -10.76 6.67
N ARG A 179 -24.55 -9.83 7.30
CA ARG A 179 -25.59 -10.16 8.26
C ARG A 179 -26.69 -10.85 7.48
N SER A 180 -26.88 -12.15 7.70
CA SER A 180 -28.03 -12.86 7.17
C SER A 180 -29.28 -12.24 7.79
N GLU A 181 -30.07 -11.51 7.01
CA GLU A 181 -31.39 -11.06 7.41
C GLU A 181 -32.38 -12.19 7.12
N GLY A 182 -32.60 -13.05 8.12
CA GLY A 182 -33.62 -14.11 8.05
C GLY A 182 -33.24 -15.36 8.86
N PRO A 183 -34.24 -16.18 9.23
CA PRO A 183 -33.99 -17.48 9.84
C PRO A 183 -33.30 -18.43 8.85
N ASP A 184 -32.55 -19.39 9.38
CA ASP A 184 -31.88 -20.41 8.57
C ASP A 184 -32.86 -21.15 7.65
N VAL A 185 -32.40 -21.49 6.43
CA VAL A 185 -33.19 -22.30 5.50
C VAL A 185 -33.29 -23.72 6.06
N THR A 186 -34.46 -24.06 6.61
CA THR A 186 -34.72 -25.39 7.20
C THR A 186 -35.17 -26.44 6.20
N SER A 187 -35.66 -26.04 5.02
CA SER A 187 -36.12 -26.97 3.99
C SER A 187 -35.92 -26.41 2.58
N ARG A 188 -35.62 -27.30 1.63
CA ARG A 188 -35.57 -27.00 0.18
C ARG A 188 -36.54 -27.93 -0.53
N VAL A 189 -37.54 -27.38 -1.21
CA VAL A 189 -38.50 -28.14 -2.01
C VAL A 189 -38.12 -27.99 -3.48
N PHE A 190 -37.77 -29.10 -4.13
CA PHE A 190 -37.51 -29.13 -5.57
C PHE A 190 -38.77 -29.57 -6.32
N PRO A 191 -39.29 -28.76 -7.27
CA PRO A 191 -40.38 -29.20 -8.11
C PRO A 191 -39.90 -30.31 -9.04
N HIS A 192 -40.54 -31.48 -8.96
CA HIS A 192 -40.32 -32.56 -9.91
C HIS A 192 -41.35 -32.42 -11.02
N GLY A 193 -40.95 -31.88 -12.18
CA GLY A 193 -41.76 -31.90 -13.39
C GLY A 193 -41.76 -33.30 -13.98
N ARG A 194 -42.95 -33.89 -14.16
CA ARG A 194 -43.11 -35.12 -14.93
C ARG A 194 -43.10 -34.73 -16.41
N LEU A 195 -42.18 -35.28 -17.19
CA LEU A 195 -42.26 -35.25 -18.65
C LEU A 195 -43.43 -36.15 -19.04
N GLU A 196 -44.51 -35.56 -19.56
CA GLU A 196 -45.54 -36.26 -20.33
C GLU A 196 -45.17 -36.28 -21.81
#